data_AF-A0A847X5E2-F1
#
_entry.id   AF-A0A847X5E2-F1
#
_cell.length_a   1.000
_cell.length_b   1.000
_cell.length_c   1.000
_cell.angle_alpha   90.00
_cell.angle_beta   90.00
_cell.angle_gamma   90.00
#
_symmetry.space_group_name_H-M   'P 1'
#
loop_
_entity.id
_entity.type
_entity.pdbx_description
1 polymer ?
#
loop_
_entity_poly.entity_id
_entity_poly.type
_entity_poly.pdbx_seq_one_letter_code
_entity_poly.pdbx_strand_id
1 'polypeptide(L)'
;MKLGVFEFVDKASTVIEEKNNEVKLASRYLRTFFMELLKGREELISIRYRIKSRESIKEKILRQNYYLRCTEPEDILNIMPDIIGIRIECRFNDDEGEIFDEIRQLFNQTEDSTWYYTKEEKDILLDLRALQPQYQQNGFEIYKIDGKYTYHGMTINFELQIKSMVNVFWGDIEHRILYKNFNFMMREEFLRDLKYSIKYNLTMIDNQLFTIYEKLHSLGTSRIDSTKDQFKQMVSQMIHDIYSIQIMERLGVIMDLRDIIHLVVDYLFAKIQFSKPDSFDREVIHILNRLTVIANSDSTFGEKIVVGKIEYNHRILRQFGEGLSDKINEDFRWNLVLAIIMDICEGTVEEEIRVFSEFVVFTVVYRVRNIIKTLHLSEKDKEELVWTFTQMIFHYYCKDYHIQYFTIESMRNLENALRVFLRDIYVPEELLALDLNDFYDLLDEYYISNSVHKGELE
;
A
#
# COMPACT_ATOMS: atom_id res chain seq x y z
N MET A 1 -5.57 -38.09 46.95
CA MET A 1 -6.39 -38.40 45.75
C MET A 1 -6.21 -37.26 44.76
N LYS A 2 -5.83 -37.54 43.50
CA LYS A 2 -5.82 -36.51 42.46
C LYS A 2 -7.28 -36.16 42.13
N LEU A 3 -7.60 -34.88 41.92
CA LEU A 3 -8.89 -34.43 41.39
C LEU A 3 -9.18 -35.19 40.08
N GLY A 4 -10.43 -35.63 39.85
CA GLY A 4 -10.81 -36.43 38.66
C GLY A 4 -10.42 -35.78 37.33
N VAL A 5 -10.33 -34.44 37.30
CA VAL A 5 -9.82 -33.66 36.17
C VAL A 5 -8.37 -34.01 35.81
N PHE A 6 -7.47 -34.17 36.79
CA PHE A 6 -6.08 -34.54 36.49
C PHE A 6 -5.96 -35.97 35.98
N GLU A 7 -6.81 -36.87 36.48
CA GLU A 7 -6.85 -38.26 35.98
C GLU A 7 -7.38 -38.31 34.54
N PHE A 8 -8.43 -37.55 34.23
CA PHE A 8 -8.93 -37.38 32.86
C PHE A 8 -7.85 -36.80 31.93
N VAL A 9 -7.17 -35.72 32.33
CA VAL A 9 -6.12 -35.08 31.54
C VAL A 9 -4.94 -36.03 31.28
N ASP A 10 -4.53 -36.80 32.29
CA ASP A 10 -3.46 -37.80 32.12
C ASP A 10 -3.90 -38.92 31.18
N LYS A 11 -5.13 -39.46 31.32
CA LYS A 11 -5.66 -40.53 30.45
C LYS A 11 -5.85 -40.07 29.01
N ALA A 12 -6.51 -38.94 28.78
CA ALA A 12 -6.76 -38.40 27.43
C ALA A 12 -5.45 -38.12 26.69
N SER A 13 -4.43 -37.63 27.42
CA SER A 13 -3.10 -37.45 26.86
C SER A 13 -2.42 -38.78 26.49
N THR A 14 -2.62 -39.85 27.28
CA THR A 14 -2.08 -41.18 26.97
C THR A 14 -2.75 -41.77 25.73
N VAL A 15 -4.06 -41.60 25.56
CA VAL A 15 -4.78 -42.08 24.36
C VAL A 15 -4.19 -41.53 23.06
N ILE A 16 -3.83 -40.24 23.03
CA ILE A 16 -3.18 -39.63 21.85
C ILE A 16 -1.75 -40.17 21.67
N GLU A 17 -1.04 -40.43 22.77
CA GLU A 17 0.33 -40.98 22.75
C GLU A 17 0.38 -42.43 22.26
N GLU A 18 -0.61 -43.25 22.62
CA GLU A 18 -0.78 -44.62 22.13
C GLU A 18 -1.02 -44.64 20.61
N LYS A 19 -1.77 -43.66 20.09
CA LYS A 19 -2.06 -43.52 18.66
C LYS A 19 -1.06 -42.65 17.89
N ASN A 20 0.10 -42.37 18.49
CA ASN A 20 1.08 -41.44 17.92
C ASN A 20 1.66 -41.93 16.59
N ASN A 21 1.73 -43.24 16.36
CA ASN A 21 2.21 -43.80 15.10
C ASN A 21 1.21 -43.51 13.96
N GLU A 22 -0.07 -43.71 14.21
CA GLU A 22 -1.17 -43.42 13.30
C GLU A 22 -1.25 -41.91 13.01
N VAL A 23 -1.14 -41.07 14.05
CA VAL A 23 -1.10 -39.61 13.91
C VAL A 23 0.11 -39.17 13.08
N LYS A 24 1.28 -39.79 13.24
CA LYS A 24 2.46 -39.52 12.41
C LYS A 24 2.27 -39.93 10.96
N LEU A 25 1.68 -41.10 10.71
CA LEU A 25 1.38 -41.57 9.36
C LEU A 25 0.37 -40.64 8.67
N ALA A 26 -0.71 -40.30 9.35
CA ALA A 26 -1.70 -39.33 8.90
C ALA A 26 -1.08 -37.97 8.60
N SER A 27 -0.21 -37.45 9.48
CA SER A 27 0.47 -36.15 9.26
C SER A 27 1.35 -36.16 8.02
N ARG A 28 2.07 -37.26 7.77
CA ARG A 28 2.91 -37.41 6.57
C ARG A 28 2.07 -37.51 5.32
N TYR A 29 0.97 -38.26 5.37
CA TYR A 29 0.06 -38.42 4.26
C TYR A 29 -0.62 -37.10 3.90
N LEU A 30 -1.21 -36.39 4.88
CA LEU A 30 -1.81 -35.08 4.70
C LEU A 30 -0.83 -34.07 4.08
N ARG A 31 0.41 -34.02 4.58
CA ARG A 31 1.45 -33.16 3.99
C ARG A 31 1.69 -33.49 2.52
N THR A 32 1.84 -34.78 2.17
CA THR A 32 2.05 -35.21 0.78
C THR A 32 0.86 -34.86 -0.10
N PHE A 33 -0.36 -35.09 0.40
CA PHE A 33 -1.59 -34.74 -0.30
C PHE A 33 -1.63 -33.25 -0.66
N PHE A 34 -1.47 -32.35 0.31
CA PHE A 34 -1.50 -30.91 0.03
C PHE A 34 -0.33 -30.45 -0.84
N MET A 35 0.83 -31.12 -0.79
CA MET A 35 1.97 -30.82 -1.67
C MET A 35 1.67 -31.17 -3.13
N GLU A 36 0.99 -32.29 -3.38
CA GLU A 36 0.57 -32.65 -4.74
C GLU A 36 -0.64 -31.81 -5.20
N LEU A 37 -1.58 -31.49 -4.30
CA LEU A 37 -2.74 -30.67 -4.59
C LEU A 37 -2.36 -29.27 -5.12
N LEU A 38 -1.35 -28.65 -4.49
CA LEU A 38 -0.88 -27.29 -4.81
C LEU A 38 0.38 -27.29 -5.69
N LYS A 39 0.65 -28.41 -6.36
CA LYS A 39 1.85 -28.57 -7.17
C LYS A 39 1.80 -27.68 -8.40
N GLY A 40 2.87 -26.91 -8.61
CA GLY A 40 2.98 -25.97 -9.74
C GLY A 40 2.67 -24.53 -9.38
N ARG A 41 2.18 -24.25 -8.17
CA ARG A 41 2.15 -22.89 -7.59
C ARG A 41 3.57 -22.40 -7.37
N GLU A 42 3.92 -21.27 -7.95
CA GLU A 42 5.23 -20.66 -7.72
C GLU A 42 5.29 -20.02 -6.33
N GLU A 43 4.17 -19.49 -5.86
CA GLU A 43 3.98 -18.78 -4.59
C GLU A 43 4.16 -19.71 -3.39
N LEU A 44 4.00 -21.02 -3.58
CA LEU A 44 4.16 -22.04 -2.55
C LEU A 44 5.64 -22.22 -2.19
N ILE A 45 5.99 -21.96 -0.92
CA ILE A 45 7.34 -22.18 -0.41
C ILE A 45 7.46 -23.58 0.16
N SER A 46 6.58 -23.95 1.10
CA SER A 46 6.63 -25.25 1.73
C SER A 46 5.33 -25.63 2.41
N ILE A 47 5.14 -26.93 2.64
CA ILE A 47 4.06 -27.44 3.49
C ILE A 47 4.68 -28.22 4.64
N ARG A 48 4.39 -27.77 5.85
CA ARG A 48 4.89 -28.35 7.10
C ARG A 48 3.74 -28.98 7.87
N TYR A 49 4.07 -29.95 8.71
CA TYR A 49 3.16 -30.44 9.73
C TYR A 49 3.78 -30.32 11.10
N ARG A 50 2.94 -30.17 12.12
CA ARG A 50 3.29 -30.22 13.53
C ARG A 50 2.30 -31.13 14.25
N ILE A 51 2.81 -32.07 15.02
CA ILE A 51 2.00 -32.86 15.94
C ILE A 51 2.05 -32.17 17.30
N LYS A 52 0.88 -32.01 17.93
CA LYS A 52 0.78 -31.36 19.24
C LYS A 52 1.51 -32.20 20.31
N SER A 53 2.33 -31.55 21.15
CA SER A 53 3.04 -32.28 22.22
C SER A 53 2.08 -32.65 23.35
N ARG A 54 2.46 -33.68 24.12
CA ARG A 54 1.73 -34.13 25.31
C ARG A 54 1.41 -32.99 26.28
N GLU A 55 2.40 -32.14 26.56
CA GLU A 55 2.26 -31.00 27.47
C GLU A 55 1.26 -29.98 26.90
N SER A 56 1.36 -29.69 25.60
CA SER A 56 0.47 -28.76 24.90
C SER A 56 -0.98 -29.28 24.83
N ILE A 57 -1.17 -30.60 24.73
CA ILE A 57 -2.48 -31.25 24.79
C ILE A 57 -3.07 -31.07 26.19
N LYS A 58 -2.31 -31.38 27.25
CA LYS A 58 -2.75 -31.22 28.64
C LYS A 58 -3.14 -29.78 28.95
N GLU A 59 -2.30 -28.82 28.54
CA GLU A 59 -2.57 -27.39 28.67
C GLU A 59 -3.87 -27.00 27.95
N LYS A 60 -4.09 -27.48 26.71
CA LYS A 60 -5.30 -27.18 25.94
C LYS A 60 -6.56 -27.80 26.53
N ILE A 61 -6.49 -29.03 27.05
CA ILE A 61 -7.59 -29.71 27.75
C ILE A 61 -8.07 -28.86 28.94
N LEU A 62 -7.12 -28.36 29.73
CA LEU A 62 -7.41 -27.51 30.88
C LEU A 62 -7.93 -26.13 30.46
N ARG A 63 -7.24 -25.45 29.54
CA ARG A 63 -7.56 -24.08 29.11
C ARG A 63 -8.94 -23.96 28.45
N GLN A 64 -9.35 -24.97 27.69
CA GLN A 64 -10.64 -24.98 26.99
C GLN A 64 -11.71 -25.84 27.67
N ASN A 65 -11.45 -26.30 28.90
CA ASN A 65 -12.38 -27.10 29.70
C ASN A 65 -12.96 -28.33 28.97
N TYR A 66 -12.13 -29.04 28.20
CA TYR A 66 -12.57 -30.25 27.46
C TYR A 66 -13.09 -31.35 28.39
N TYR A 67 -12.58 -31.41 29.63
CA TYR A 67 -13.05 -32.33 30.66
C TYR A 67 -14.52 -32.14 31.07
N LEU A 68 -15.18 -31.04 30.66
CA LEU A 68 -16.62 -30.84 30.84
C LEU A 68 -17.46 -31.28 29.63
N ARG A 69 -16.81 -31.46 28.46
CA ARG A 69 -17.46 -31.73 27.17
C ARG A 69 -17.26 -33.16 26.68
N CYS A 70 -16.21 -33.83 27.15
CA CYS A 70 -15.92 -35.22 26.85
C CYS A 70 -16.53 -36.11 27.94
N THR A 71 -17.19 -37.19 27.53
CA THR A 71 -17.71 -38.19 28.48
C THR A 71 -16.62 -39.19 28.80
N GLU A 72 -15.85 -39.58 27.78
CA GLU A 72 -14.72 -40.49 27.87
C GLU A 72 -13.41 -39.83 27.38
N PRO A 73 -12.22 -40.21 27.91
CA PRO A 73 -10.94 -39.67 27.45
C PRO A 73 -10.68 -39.84 25.95
N GLU A 74 -11.22 -40.89 25.33
CA GLU A 74 -11.09 -41.19 23.91
C GLU A 74 -11.78 -40.18 23.00
N ASP A 75 -12.82 -39.49 23.51
CA ASP A 75 -13.55 -38.47 22.77
C ASP A 75 -12.65 -37.30 22.34
N ILE A 76 -11.53 -37.09 23.05
CA ILE A 76 -10.61 -35.99 22.78
C ILE A 76 -10.07 -36.01 21.34
N LEU A 77 -9.89 -37.21 20.76
CA LEU A 77 -9.42 -37.40 19.39
C LEU A 77 -10.38 -36.84 18.35
N ASN A 78 -11.69 -36.92 18.65
CA ASN A 78 -12.76 -36.50 17.76
C ASN A 78 -13.14 -35.03 17.94
N ILE A 79 -12.80 -34.41 19.08
CA ILE A 79 -13.24 -33.05 19.43
C ILE A 79 -12.10 -32.04 19.31
N MET A 80 -10.85 -32.41 19.61
CA MET A 80 -9.72 -31.47 19.51
C MET A 80 -9.35 -31.25 18.04
N PRO A 81 -9.45 -30.04 17.47
CA PRO A 81 -9.25 -29.82 16.04
C PRO A 81 -7.77 -29.85 15.61
N ASP A 82 -6.85 -29.46 16.49
CA ASP A 82 -5.43 -29.21 16.17
C ASP A 82 -4.47 -30.27 16.70
N ILE A 83 -4.86 -31.55 16.66
CA ILE A 83 -3.96 -32.66 17.01
C ILE A 83 -2.79 -32.69 16.02
N ILE A 84 -3.13 -32.58 14.74
CA ILE A 84 -2.21 -32.34 13.63
C ILE A 84 -2.43 -30.90 13.15
N GLY A 85 -1.38 -30.09 13.09
CA GLY A 85 -1.41 -28.81 12.40
C GLY A 85 -0.69 -28.93 11.06
N ILE A 86 -1.40 -28.71 9.95
CA ILE A 86 -0.81 -28.58 8.62
C ILE A 86 -0.67 -27.08 8.32
N ARG A 87 0.52 -26.66 7.91
CA ARG A 87 0.81 -25.27 7.56
C ARG A 87 1.29 -25.20 6.12
N ILE A 88 0.54 -24.49 5.30
CA ILE A 88 0.93 -24.07 3.96
C ILE A 88 1.65 -22.73 4.12
N GLU A 89 2.90 -22.67 3.67
CA GLU A 89 3.75 -21.48 3.70
C GLU A 89 3.88 -20.91 2.29
N CYS A 90 3.41 -19.67 2.09
CA CYS A 90 3.49 -18.92 0.83
C CYS A 90 4.44 -17.72 0.95
N ARG A 91 4.72 -17.03 -0.16
CA ARG A 91 5.68 -15.93 -0.19
C ARG A 91 5.13 -14.68 0.48
N PHE A 92 4.00 -14.20 0.00
CA PHE A 92 3.39 -12.93 0.39
C PHE A 92 2.03 -13.12 1.06
N ASN A 93 1.54 -12.07 1.72
CA ASN A 93 0.24 -12.07 2.40
C ASN A 93 -0.91 -12.25 1.40
N ASP A 94 -0.84 -11.63 0.23
CA ASP A 94 -1.89 -11.70 -0.80
C ASP A 94 -2.06 -13.14 -1.34
N ASP A 95 -0.96 -13.91 -1.43
CA ASP A 95 -0.97 -15.32 -1.83
C ASP A 95 -1.83 -16.21 -0.89
N GLU A 96 -2.03 -15.81 0.38
CA GLU A 96 -2.81 -16.60 1.34
C GLU A 96 -4.26 -16.76 0.89
N GLY A 97 -4.85 -15.67 0.39
CA GLY A 97 -6.22 -15.65 -0.12
C GLY A 97 -6.36 -16.46 -1.40
N GLU A 98 -5.42 -16.31 -2.33
CA GLU A 98 -5.44 -17.06 -3.59
C GLU A 98 -5.35 -18.58 -3.39
N ILE A 99 -4.48 -19.01 -2.47
CA ILE A 99 -4.36 -20.42 -2.12
C ILE A 99 -5.63 -20.92 -1.42
N PHE A 100 -6.23 -20.11 -0.54
CA PHE A 100 -7.48 -20.46 0.11
C PHE A 100 -8.60 -20.67 -0.91
N ASP A 101 -8.75 -19.75 -1.86
CA ASP A 101 -9.77 -19.81 -2.89
C ASP A 101 -9.61 -21.04 -3.79
N GLU A 102 -8.37 -21.41 -4.15
CA GLU A 102 -8.11 -22.64 -4.88
C GLU A 102 -8.48 -23.89 -4.07
N ILE A 103 -8.07 -23.97 -2.80
CA ILE A 103 -8.45 -25.09 -1.93
C ILE A 103 -9.97 -25.20 -1.85
N ARG A 104 -10.67 -24.07 -1.71
CA ARG A 104 -12.13 -24.03 -1.70
C ARG A 104 -12.75 -24.51 -3.02
N GLN A 105 -12.14 -24.19 -4.16
CA GLN A 105 -12.60 -24.65 -5.47
C GLN A 105 -12.37 -26.16 -5.68
N LEU A 106 -11.27 -26.70 -5.17
CA LEU A 106 -10.92 -28.12 -5.28
C LEU A 106 -11.75 -29.00 -4.33
N PHE A 107 -12.00 -28.53 -3.11
CA PHE A 107 -12.87 -29.17 -2.12
C PHE A 107 -14.34 -28.80 -2.34
N ASN A 108 -14.90 -29.23 -3.47
CA ASN A 108 -16.24 -28.84 -3.91
C ASN A 108 -17.32 -29.93 -3.77
N GLN A 109 -16.97 -31.11 -3.27
CA GLN A 109 -17.93 -32.20 -3.03
C GLN A 109 -18.35 -32.21 -1.56
N THR A 110 -19.64 -32.42 -1.29
CA THR A 110 -20.16 -32.54 0.09
C THR A 110 -21.44 -33.39 0.08
N GLU A 111 -21.68 -34.13 1.17
CA GLU A 111 -22.91 -34.91 1.38
C GLU A 111 -23.81 -34.30 2.46
N ASP A 112 -23.24 -33.49 3.36
CA ASP A 112 -23.90 -32.96 4.55
C ASP A 112 -23.85 -31.42 4.66
N SER A 113 -23.36 -30.75 3.60
CA SER A 113 -23.15 -29.30 3.53
C SER A 113 -22.21 -28.74 4.62
N THR A 114 -21.49 -29.61 5.32
CA THR A 114 -20.60 -29.26 6.43
C THR A 114 -19.16 -29.63 6.12
N TRP A 115 -18.93 -30.88 5.72
CA TRP A 115 -17.62 -31.39 5.39
C TRP A 115 -17.48 -31.50 3.87
N TYR A 116 -16.44 -30.85 3.36
CA TYR A 116 -16.13 -30.80 1.94
C TYR A 116 -14.93 -31.68 1.64
N TYR A 117 -14.92 -32.36 0.50
CA TYR A 117 -13.84 -33.25 0.05
C TYR A 117 -13.57 -33.06 -1.44
N THR A 118 -12.46 -33.61 -1.95
CA THR A 118 -12.13 -33.54 -3.38
C THR A 118 -12.66 -34.77 -4.12
N LYS A 119 -12.83 -34.68 -5.44
CA LYS A 119 -13.30 -35.83 -6.23
C LYS A 119 -12.38 -37.06 -6.11
N GLU A 120 -11.09 -36.81 -5.92
CA GLU A 120 -10.03 -37.83 -5.90
C GLU A 120 -9.77 -38.37 -4.50
N GLU A 121 -10.03 -37.58 -3.46
CA GLU A 121 -9.76 -37.94 -2.07
C GLU A 121 -10.96 -37.64 -1.16
N LYS A 122 -11.63 -38.71 -0.74
CA LYS A 122 -12.84 -38.66 0.10
C LYS A 122 -12.53 -38.74 1.59
N ASP A 123 -11.35 -39.25 1.94
CA ASP A 123 -10.97 -39.46 3.33
C ASP A 123 -10.45 -38.19 3.99
N ILE A 124 -10.15 -37.14 3.21
CA ILE A 124 -9.78 -35.80 3.68
C ILE A 124 -10.97 -34.86 3.54
N LEU A 125 -11.41 -34.33 4.68
CA LEU A 125 -12.58 -33.46 4.79
C LEU A 125 -12.17 -32.11 5.38
N LEU A 126 -12.72 -31.01 4.86
CA LEU A 126 -12.51 -29.64 5.34
C LEU A 126 -13.83 -28.96 5.69
N ASP A 127 -13.88 -28.20 6.79
CA ASP A 127 -15.02 -27.33 7.13
C ASP A 127 -14.83 -25.94 6.51
N LEU A 128 -15.47 -25.72 5.37
CA LEU A 128 -15.36 -24.50 4.56
C LEU A 128 -16.52 -23.51 4.77
N ARG A 129 -17.32 -23.69 5.83
CA ARG A 129 -18.51 -22.84 6.09
C ARG A 129 -18.16 -21.48 6.69
N ALA A 130 -17.07 -21.41 7.44
CA ALA A 130 -16.64 -20.18 8.09
C ALA A 130 -16.13 -19.16 7.05
N LEU A 131 -16.45 -17.89 7.24
CA LEU A 131 -15.83 -16.81 6.48
C LEU A 131 -14.32 -16.77 6.76
N GLN A 132 -13.54 -16.55 5.71
CA GLN A 132 -12.08 -16.45 5.76
C GLN A 132 -11.64 -15.14 5.11
N PRO A 133 -10.56 -14.51 5.61
CA PRO A 133 -9.78 -14.92 6.79
C PRO A 133 -10.58 -14.76 8.11
N GLN A 134 -10.20 -15.53 9.14
CA GLN A 134 -10.74 -15.39 10.49
C GLN A 134 -9.94 -14.36 11.28
N TYR A 135 -10.58 -13.66 12.22
CA TYR A 135 -9.87 -12.82 13.20
C TYR A 135 -9.45 -13.63 14.42
N GLN A 136 -8.16 -13.54 14.75
CA GLN A 136 -7.58 -14.08 15.98
C GLN A 136 -7.96 -13.23 17.21
N GLN A 137 -7.73 -13.75 18.42
CA GLN A 137 -7.98 -13.02 19.67
C GLN A 137 -7.19 -11.71 19.79
N ASN A 138 -6.07 -11.60 19.06
CA ASN A 138 -5.24 -10.39 18.97
C ASN A 138 -5.65 -9.45 17.83
N GLY A 139 -6.77 -9.71 17.14
CA GLY A 139 -7.30 -8.86 16.07
C GLY A 139 -6.68 -9.08 14.70
N PHE A 140 -5.67 -9.95 14.55
CA PHE A 140 -5.05 -10.23 13.25
C PHE A 140 -5.80 -11.31 12.46
N GLU A 141 -5.73 -11.20 11.14
CA GLU A 141 -6.33 -12.15 10.20
C GLU A 141 -5.50 -13.44 10.11
N ILE A 142 -6.20 -14.56 9.96
CA ILE A 142 -5.60 -15.88 9.72
C ILE A 142 -6.53 -16.73 8.85
N TYR A 143 -5.96 -17.36 7.82
CA TYR A 143 -6.63 -18.44 7.11
C TYR A 143 -6.46 -19.73 7.90
N LYS A 144 -7.56 -20.19 8.51
CA LYS A 144 -7.57 -21.35 9.41
C LYS A 144 -8.80 -22.21 9.17
N ILE A 145 -8.59 -23.44 8.74
CA ILE A 145 -9.64 -24.37 8.35
C ILE A 145 -9.54 -25.63 9.22
N ASP A 146 -10.64 -26.05 9.82
CA ASP A 146 -10.71 -27.32 10.54
C ASP A 146 -10.91 -28.48 9.55
N GLY A 147 -10.19 -29.57 9.76
CA GLY A 147 -10.17 -30.72 8.87
C GLY A 147 -10.26 -32.05 9.61
N LYS A 148 -10.66 -33.09 8.88
CA LYS A 148 -10.73 -34.48 9.34
C LYS A 148 -10.09 -35.39 8.32
N TYR A 149 -9.31 -36.35 8.81
CA TYR A 149 -8.75 -37.42 8.01
C TYR A 149 -9.24 -38.76 8.55
N THR A 150 -9.86 -39.57 7.69
CA THR A 150 -10.34 -40.91 8.04
C THR A 150 -9.34 -41.95 7.56
N TYR A 151 -8.75 -42.69 8.50
CA TYR A 151 -7.78 -43.74 8.21
C TYR A 151 -8.19 -45.06 8.87
N HIS A 152 -8.49 -46.08 8.06
CA HIS A 152 -8.91 -47.41 8.53
C HIS A 152 -10.01 -47.39 9.62
N GLY A 153 -11.01 -46.51 9.47
CA GLY A 153 -12.13 -46.38 10.42
C GLY A 153 -11.84 -45.51 11.65
N MET A 154 -10.65 -44.93 11.74
CA MET A 154 -10.31 -43.91 12.74
C MET A 154 -10.34 -42.52 12.12
N THR A 155 -11.05 -41.58 12.73
CA THR A 155 -11.01 -40.16 12.35
C THR A 155 -9.99 -39.42 13.19
N ILE A 156 -9.12 -38.66 12.54
CA ILE A 156 -8.14 -37.78 13.17
C ILE A 156 -8.44 -36.35 12.71
N ASN A 157 -8.66 -35.45 13.65
CA ASN A 157 -8.82 -34.05 13.34
C ASN A 157 -7.46 -33.38 13.07
N PHE A 158 -7.45 -32.45 12.12
CA PHE A 158 -6.33 -31.58 11.85
C PHE A 158 -6.78 -30.14 11.63
N GLU A 159 -5.86 -29.20 11.82
CA GLU A 159 -6.06 -27.78 11.52
C GLU A 159 -5.15 -27.42 10.35
N LEU A 160 -5.74 -26.87 9.28
CA LEU A 160 -5.02 -26.34 8.14
C LEU A 160 -4.86 -24.83 8.31
N GLN A 161 -3.63 -24.34 8.22
CA GLN A 161 -3.29 -22.92 8.23
C GLN A 161 -2.58 -22.54 6.94
N ILE A 162 -2.93 -21.40 6.36
CA ILE A 162 -2.22 -20.79 5.23
C ILE A 162 -1.57 -19.53 5.75
N LYS A 163 -0.24 -19.39 5.56
CA LYS A 163 0.55 -18.27 6.09
C LYS A 163 1.67 -17.86 5.15
N SER A 164 1.84 -16.58 4.95
CA SER A 164 3.00 -15.95 4.31
C SER A 164 4.25 -16.11 5.17
N MET A 165 5.43 -15.88 4.59
CA MET A 165 6.69 -15.86 5.35
C MET A 165 6.63 -14.89 6.53
N VAL A 166 6.06 -13.71 6.30
CA VAL A 166 5.93 -12.67 7.32
C VAL A 166 4.98 -13.11 8.43
N ASN A 167 3.86 -13.75 8.09
CA ASN A 167 2.89 -14.26 9.06
C ASN A 167 3.43 -15.45 9.86
N VAL A 168 4.26 -16.30 9.25
CA VAL A 168 5.00 -17.36 9.94
C VAL A 168 6.00 -16.76 10.93
N PHE A 169 6.84 -15.83 10.46
CA PHE A 169 7.84 -15.17 11.30
C PHE A 169 7.20 -14.47 12.50
N TRP A 170 6.17 -13.66 12.25
CA TRP A 170 5.44 -12.96 13.29
C TRP A 170 4.81 -13.92 14.30
N GLY A 171 4.11 -14.96 13.83
CA GLY A 171 3.46 -15.94 14.70
C GLY A 171 4.44 -16.70 15.60
N ASP A 172 5.63 -17.02 15.10
CA ASP A 172 6.67 -17.69 15.88
C ASP A 172 7.29 -16.76 16.94
N ILE A 173 7.53 -15.48 16.60
CA ILE A 173 8.04 -14.46 17.54
C ILE A 173 7.01 -14.16 18.62
N GLU A 174 5.76 -13.92 18.23
CA GLU A 174 4.64 -13.66 19.14
C GLU A 174 4.48 -14.80 20.14
N HIS A 175 4.48 -16.05 19.67
CA HIS A 175 4.36 -17.23 20.52
C HIS A 175 5.54 -17.36 21.50
N ARG A 176 6.77 -17.05 21.07
CA ARG A 176 7.95 -17.14 21.95
C ARG A 176 8.01 -16.03 22.98
N ILE A 177 7.71 -14.80 22.59
CA ILE A 177 7.84 -13.62 23.46
C ILE A 177 6.68 -13.57 24.47
N LEU A 178 5.45 -13.90 24.06
CA LEU A 178 4.27 -13.69 24.91
C LEU A 178 3.89 -14.91 25.74
N TYR A 179 3.87 -16.10 25.15
CA TYR A 179 3.31 -17.26 25.85
C TYR A 179 4.31 -17.95 26.78
N LYS A 180 5.63 -17.80 26.57
CA LYS A 180 6.65 -18.41 27.44
C LYS A 180 7.20 -17.50 28.54
N ASN A 181 6.95 -16.19 28.48
CA ASN A 181 7.43 -15.21 29.47
C ASN A 181 6.28 -14.61 30.29
N PHE A 182 5.45 -15.46 30.89
CA PHE A 182 4.31 -15.08 31.73
C PHE A 182 4.68 -14.29 33.01
N ASN A 183 5.96 -14.04 33.27
CA ASN A 183 6.44 -13.45 34.53
C ASN A 183 6.57 -11.92 34.53
N PHE A 184 6.22 -11.20 33.46
CA PHE A 184 6.27 -9.74 33.46
C PHE A 184 4.97 -9.12 32.94
N MET A 185 4.01 -8.97 33.84
CA MET A 185 2.90 -8.02 33.73
C MET A 185 3.44 -6.58 33.81
N MET A 186 4.04 -6.08 32.73
CA MET A 186 4.35 -4.66 32.56
C MET A 186 3.60 -4.10 31.36
N ARG A 187 2.56 -3.30 31.67
CA ARG A 187 1.70 -2.46 30.81
C ARG A 187 1.26 -3.11 29.48
N GLU A 188 0.13 -3.83 29.55
CA GLU A 188 -0.51 -4.50 28.41
C GLU A 188 -0.73 -3.57 27.21
N GLU A 189 -1.03 -2.29 27.43
CA GLU A 189 -1.29 -1.34 26.34
C GLU A 189 -0.02 -1.02 25.54
N PHE A 190 1.08 -0.65 26.19
CA PHE A 190 2.33 -0.35 25.49
C PHE A 190 2.86 -1.55 24.70
N LEU A 191 2.80 -2.75 25.29
CA LEU A 191 3.21 -3.98 24.59
C LEU A 191 2.26 -4.32 23.43
N ARG A 192 0.97 -4.01 23.56
CA ARG A 192 -0.02 -4.18 22.49
C ARG A 192 0.26 -3.21 21.35
N ASP A 193 0.51 -1.94 21.64
CA ASP A 193 0.75 -0.91 20.63
C ASP A 193 2.06 -1.16 19.88
N LEU A 194 3.12 -1.58 20.60
CA LEU A 194 4.36 -2.05 19.97
C LEU A 194 4.15 -3.26 19.06
N LYS A 195 3.30 -4.22 19.44
CA LYS A 195 2.99 -5.37 18.58
C LYS A 195 2.30 -4.95 17.30
N TYR A 196 1.29 -4.08 17.41
CA TYR A 196 0.59 -3.56 16.25
C TYR A 196 1.56 -2.80 15.33
N SER A 197 2.43 -1.96 15.90
CA SER A 197 3.46 -1.25 15.13
C SER A 197 4.43 -2.20 14.41
N ILE A 198 4.98 -3.20 15.11
CA ILE A 198 5.91 -4.17 14.47
C ILE A 198 5.18 -4.96 13.38
N LYS A 199 3.96 -5.43 13.67
CA LYS A 199 3.16 -6.18 12.71
C LYS A 199 2.84 -5.33 11.47
N TYR A 200 2.44 -4.08 11.67
CA TYR A 200 2.18 -3.14 10.59
C TYR A 200 3.42 -2.93 9.72
N ASN A 201 4.59 -2.69 10.34
CA ASN A 201 5.85 -2.56 9.62
C ASN A 201 6.20 -3.81 8.81
N LEU A 202 5.97 -5.00 9.38
CA LEU A 202 6.19 -6.27 8.69
C LEU A 202 5.25 -6.44 7.48
N THR A 203 3.97 -6.09 7.62
CA THR A 203 3.00 -6.10 6.51
C THR A 203 3.37 -5.07 5.43
N MET A 204 3.84 -3.88 5.82
CA MET A 204 4.33 -2.88 4.86
C MET A 204 5.52 -3.39 4.05
N ILE A 205 6.49 -4.04 4.70
CA ILE A 205 7.63 -4.66 4.03
C ILE A 205 7.18 -5.77 3.07
N ASP A 206 6.22 -6.60 3.49
CA ASP A 206 5.64 -7.65 2.65
C ASP A 206 5.04 -7.07 1.35
N ASN A 207 4.19 -6.04 1.49
CA ASN A 207 3.54 -5.37 0.35
C ASN A 207 4.56 -4.71 -0.58
N GLN A 208 5.63 -4.13 -0.04
CA GLN A 208 6.72 -3.56 -0.83
C GLN A 208 7.46 -4.64 -1.63
N LEU A 209 7.78 -5.77 -0.99
CA LEU A 209 8.45 -6.89 -1.66
C LEU A 209 7.55 -7.54 -2.72
N PHE A 210 6.26 -7.71 -2.43
CA PHE A 210 5.26 -8.20 -3.37
C PHE A 210 5.19 -7.29 -4.60
N THR A 211 5.09 -5.98 -4.37
CA THR A 211 5.10 -4.97 -5.45
C THR A 211 6.35 -5.08 -6.32
N ILE A 212 7.53 -5.28 -5.73
CA ILE A 212 8.78 -5.48 -6.49
C ILE A 212 8.74 -6.79 -7.28
N TYR A 213 8.26 -7.88 -6.66
CA TYR A 213 8.15 -9.19 -7.28
C TYR A 213 7.23 -9.18 -8.50
N GLU A 214 6.00 -8.69 -8.34
CA GLU A 214 5.02 -8.51 -9.41
C GLU A 214 5.59 -7.66 -10.54
N LYS A 215 6.26 -6.55 -10.19
CA LYS A 215 6.92 -5.68 -11.17
C LYS A 215 8.00 -6.43 -11.94
N LEU A 216 8.90 -7.17 -11.29
CA LEU A 216 9.97 -7.91 -11.98
C LEU A 216 9.43 -9.07 -12.84
N HIS A 217 8.34 -9.70 -12.41
CA HIS A 217 7.69 -10.75 -13.17
C HIS A 217 6.93 -10.19 -14.40
N SER A 218 6.31 -9.02 -14.28
CA SER A 218 5.62 -8.33 -15.39
C SER A 218 6.54 -7.70 -16.44
N LEU A 219 7.84 -7.54 -16.15
CA LEU A 219 8.86 -7.03 -17.09
C LEU A 219 9.09 -7.92 -18.33
N GLY A 220 8.49 -9.11 -18.38
CA GLY A 220 8.47 -9.94 -19.59
C GLY A 220 7.80 -9.27 -20.80
N THR A 221 6.99 -8.22 -20.59
CA THR A 221 6.26 -7.54 -21.67
C THR A 221 6.13 -6.03 -21.43
N SER A 222 7.02 -5.25 -22.06
CA SER A 222 6.88 -3.83 -22.47
C SER A 222 7.23 -2.66 -21.49
N ARG A 223 8.32 -1.96 -21.89
CA ARG A 223 8.62 -0.50 -21.91
C ARG A 223 8.78 0.29 -20.59
N ILE A 224 10.00 0.82 -20.45
CA ILE A 224 10.57 1.74 -19.45
C ILE A 224 9.68 2.94 -19.06
N ASP A 225 8.83 3.45 -19.97
CA ASP A 225 7.91 4.57 -19.66
C ASP A 225 6.81 4.17 -18.65
N SER A 226 6.37 2.91 -18.66
CA SER A 226 5.36 2.40 -17.72
C SER A 226 5.87 2.37 -16.28
N THR A 227 7.16 2.09 -16.09
CA THR A 227 7.78 1.98 -14.76
C THR A 227 7.81 3.32 -14.02
N LYS A 228 8.07 4.42 -14.73
CA LYS A 228 8.07 5.77 -14.13
C LYS A 228 6.67 6.17 -13.65
N ASP A 229 5.65 5.94 -14.47
CA ASP A 229 4.26 6.25 -14.12
C ASP A 229 3.77 5.36 -12.95
N GLN A 230 4.19 4.10 -12.91
CA GLN A 230 3.92 3.20 -11.78
C GLN A 230 4.59 3.67 -10.48
N PHE A 231 5.83 4.15 -10.52
CA PHE A 231 6.48 4.72 -9.34
C PHE A 231 5.79 6.01 -8.89
N LYS A 232 5.37 6.86 -9.83
CA LYS A 232 4.57 8.05 -9.50
C LYS A 232 3.27 7.67 -8.80
N GLN A 233 2.55 6.66 -9.27
CA GLN A 233 1.32 6.19 -8.62
C GLN A 233 1.59 5.66 -7.21
N MET A 234 2.64 4.86 -7.03
CA MET A 234 3.00 4.33 -5.71
C MET A 234 3.36 5.43 -4.71
N VAL A 235 4.20 6.38 -5.11
CA VAL A 235 4.55 7.55 -4.28
C VAL A 235 3.33 8.41 -4.01
N SER A 236 2.45 8.60 -4.99
CA SER A 236 1.19 9.36 -4.83
C SER A 236 0.30 8.72 -3.77
N GLN A 237 0.10 7.39 -3.84
CA GLN A 237 -0.72 6.66 -2.87
C GLN A 237 -0.12 6.70 -1.47
N MET A 238 1.20 6.54 -1.32
CA MET A 238 1.85 6.63 -0.01
C MET A 238 1.72 8.03 0.59
N ILE A 239 1.95 9.09 -0.19
CA ILE A 239 1.74 10.47 0.29
C ILE A 239 0.26 10.67 0.67
N HIS A 240 -0.68 10.19 -0.15
CA HIS A 240 -2.10 10.26 0.15
C HIS A 240 -2.42 9.64 1.52
N ASP A 241 -2.01 8.40 1.73
CA ASP A 241 -2.38 7.64 2.93
C ASP A 241 -1.75 8.24 4.18
N ILE A 242 -0.48 8.64 4.11
CA ILE A 242 0.23 9.29 5.21
C ILE A 242 -0.45 10.60 5.60
N TYR A 243 -0.61 11.52 4.65
CA TYR A 243 -1.10 12.86 4.97
C TYR A 243 -2.61 12.91 5.20
N SER A 244 -3.40 11.99 4.63
CA SER A 244 -4.83 11.89 4.95
C SER A 244 -5.05 11.52 6.42
N ILE A 245 -4.29 10.56 6.95
CA ILE A 245 -4.35 10.18 8.36
C ILE A 245 -3.89 11.35 9.23
N GLN A 246 -2.73 11.94 8.93
CA GLN A 246 -2.19 13.02 9.75
C GLN A 246 -3.08 14.28 9.76
N ILE A 247 -3.70 14.64 8.63
CA ILE A 247 -4.65 15.76 8.54
C ILE A 247 -5.89 15.46 9.37
N MET A 248 -6.42 14.25 9.28
CA MET A 248 -7.58 13.84 10.08
C MET A 248 -7.25 13.89 11.59
N GLU A 249 -6.08 13.42 12.00
CA GLU A 249 -5.67 13.43 13.41
C GLU A 249 -5.45 14.84 13.97
N ARG A 250 -4.87 15.75 13.18
CA ARG A 250 -4.55 17.11 13.64
C ARG A 250 -5.68 18.11 13.52
N LEU A 251 -6.42 18.05 12.41
CA LEU A 251 -7.43 19.04 12.06
C LEU A 251 -8.86 18.49 12.19
N GLY A 252 -9.04 17.17 12.29
CA GLY A 252 -10.36 16.55 12.39
C GLY A 252 -11.19 16.66 11.11
N VAL A 253 -10.56 16.91 9.97
CA VAL A 253 -11.23 17.13 8.67
C VAL A 253 -10.72 16.16 7.61
N ILE A 254 -11.61 15.81 6.69
CA ILE A 254 -11.25 15.11 5.46
C ILE A 254 -11.04 16.17 4.38
N MET A 255 -9.94 16.08 3.65
CA MET A 255 -9.57 17.03 2.60
C MET A 255 -9.24 16.27 1.31
N ASP A 256 -9.64 16.82 0.17
CA ASP A 256 -9.18 16.35 -1.14
C ASP A 256 -7.72 16.77 -1.38
N LEU A 257 -6.82 15.78 -1.41
CA LEU A 257 -5.38 15.99 -1.59
C LEU A 257 -4.91 15.76 -3.03
N ARG A 258 -5.80 15.44 -3.98
CA ARG A 258 -5.42 15.00 -5.34
C ARG A 258 -4.45 15.98 -6.01
N ASP A 259 -4.83 17.25 -6.13
CA ASP A 259 -4.01 18.25 -6.83
C ASP A 259 -2.68 18.54 -6.12
N ILE A 260 -2.67 18.49 -4.78
CA ILE A 260 -1.46 18.69 -3.95
C ILE A 260 -0.49 17.53 -4.21
N ILE A 261 -0.97 16.30 -4.14
CA ILE A 261 -0.16 15.10 -4.33
C ILE A 261 0.38 15.04 -5.75
N HIS A 262 -0.46 15.29 -6.77
CA HIS A 262 -0.01 15.31 -8.14
C HIS A 262 1.09 16.35 -8.37
N LEU A 263 0.92 17.57 -7.85
CA LEU A 263 1.93 18.62 -7.96
C LEU A 263 3.25 18.25 -7.29
N VAL A 264 3.19 17.73 -6.06
CA VAL A 264 4.39 17.31 -5.31
C VAL A 264 5.11 16.17 -6.04
N VAL A 265 4.38 15.14 -6.46
CA VAL A 265 4.97 13.98 -7.15
C VAL A 265 5.57 14.39 -8.50
N ASP A 266 4.89 15.25 -9.26
CA ASP A 266 5.43 15.76 -10.51
C ASP A 266 6.72 16.55 -10.31
N TYR A 267 6.76 17.40 -9.27
CA TYR A 267 7.97 18.11 -8.87
C TYR A 267 9.11 17.16 -8.49
N LEU A 268 8.87 16.21 -7.58
CA LEU A 268 9.88 15.26 -7.10
C LEU A 268 10.52 14.49 -8.26
N PHE A 269 9.69 13.99 -9.18
CA PHE A 269 10.18 13.21 -10.32
C PHE A 269 10.88 14.10 -11.37
N ALA A 270 10.44 15.34 -11.56
CA ALA A 270 11.15 16.30 -12.39
C ALA A 270 12.52 16.62 -11.79
N LYS A 271 12.60 16.88 -10.49
CA LYS A 271 13.86 17.14 -9.77
C LYS A 271 14.87 16.01 -9.94
N ILE A 272 14.45 14.75 -9.80
CA ILE A 272 15.33 13.59 -10.04
C ILE A 272 15.84 13.60 -11.49
N GLN A 273 14.95 13.83 -12.46
CA GLN A 273 15.28 13.81 -13.88
C GLN A 273 16.30 14.90 -14.26
N PHE A 274 16.23 16.08 -13.65
CA PHE A 274 17.16 17.17 -13.93
C PHE A 274 18.46 17.09 -13.14
N SER A 275 18.42 16.68 -11.87
CA SER A 275 19.59 16.69 -10.98
C SER A 275 20.43 15.42 -11.06
N LYS A 276 19.80 14.25 -11.25
CA LYS A 276 20.46 12.93 -11.15
C LYS A 276 19.85 11.89 -12.11
N PRO A 277 19.91 12.10 -13.44
CA PRO A 277 19.26 11.21 -14.40
C PRO A 277 19.78 9.76 -14.36
N ASP A 278 21.07 9.56 -14.10
CA ASP A 278 21.71 8.23 -14.09
C ASP A 278 21.41 7.41 -12.82
N SER A 279 20.76 7.99 -11.82
CA SER A 279 20.43 7.32 -10.56
C SER A 279 18.95 7.41 -10.20
N PHE A 280 18.07 7.48 -11.20
CA PHE A 280 16.64 7.63 -11.03
C PHE A 280 16.05 6.61 -10.04
N ASP A 281 16.32 5.32 -10.24
CA ASP A 281 15.79 4.24 -9.39
C ASP A 281 16.22 4.38 -7.92
N ARG A 282 17.49 4.79 -7.70
CA ARG A 282 18.04 4.98 -6.35
C ARG A 282 17.36 6.12 -5.62
N GLU A 283 17.08 7.22 -6.31
CA GLU A 283 16.42 8.39 -5.71
C GLU A 283 14.93 8.10 -5.43
N VAL A 284 14.25 7.33 -6.30
CA VAL A 284 12.89 6.86 -6.02
C VAL A 284 12.85 5.97 -4.77
N ILE A 285 13.79 5.02 -4.64
CA ILE A 285 13.91 4.19 -3.43
C ILE A 285 14.17 5.05 -2.19
N HIS A 286 14.99 6.09 -2.31
CA HIS A 286 15.24 7.03 -1.22
C HIS A 286 13.96 7.75 -0.79
N ILE A 287 13.13 8.22 -1.73
CA ILE A 287 11.81 8.82 -1.43
C ILE A 287 10.91 7.82 -0.70
N LEU A 288 10.81 6.57 -1.16
CA LEU A 288 9.97 5.55 -0.52
C LEU A 288 10.42 5.26 0.93
N ASN A 289 11.73 5.20 1.16
CA ASN A 289 12.29 5.03 2.50
C ASN A 289 11.98 6.25 3.39
N ARG A 290 12.10 7.48 2.88
CA ARG A 290 11.71 8.70 3.61
C ARG A 290 10.23 8.67 3.99
N LEU A 291 9.34 8.33 3.06
CA LEU A 291 7.90 8.21 3.33
C LEU A 291 7.59 7.20 4.42
N THR A 292 8.31 6.08 4.46
CA THR A 292 8.14 5.06 5.51
C THR A 292 8.52 5.60 6.90
N VAL A 293 9.54 6.46 6.99
CA VAL A 293 9.92 7.13 8.24
C VAL A 293 8.89 8.18 8.63
N ILE A 294 8.41 8.99 7.68
CA ILE A 294 7.41 10.04 7.90
C ILE A 294 6.08 9.44 8.37
N ALA A 295 5.67 8.29 7.84
CA ALA A 295 4.46 7.59 8.27
C ALA A 295 4.42 7.30 9.79
N ASN A 296 5.59 7.20 10.43
CA ASN A 296 5.72 6.93 11.86
C ASN A 296 6.15 8.16 12.68
N SER A 297 6.18 9.35 12.06
CA SER A 297 6.64 10.60 12.67
C SER A 297 5.54 11.64 12.68
N ASP A 298 5.57 12.55 13.67
CA ASP A 298 4.72 13.74 13.66
C ASP A 298 5.17 14.68 12.53
N SER A 299 4.33 14.92 11.51
CA SER A 299 4.66 15.85 10.42
C SER A 299 4.69 17.32 10.92
N THR A 300 5.22 18.25 10.12
CA THR A 300 5.34 19.67 10.49
C THR A 300 4.33 20.57 9.78
N PHE A 301 3.41 20.01 8.97
CA PHE A 301 2.43 20.84 8.26
C PHE A 301 1.51 21.61 9.22
N GLY A 302 1.10 22.82 8.79
CA GLY A 302 0.32 23.77 9.59
C GLY A 302 1.18 24.72 10.44
N GLU A 303 2.49 24.48 10.53
CA GLU A 303 3.42 25.44 11.13
C GLU A 303 3.82 26.54 10.14
N LYS A 304 4.20 27.70 10.67
CA LYS A 304 4.69 28.82 9.86
C LYS A 304 6.08 28.49 9.32
N ILE A 305 6.22 28.45 8.00
CA ILE A 305 7.49 28.19 7.33
C ILE A 305 8.26 29.49 7.21
N VAL A 306 9.46 29.54 7.78
CA VAL A 306 10.35 30.72 7.70
C VAL A 306 11.11 30.64 6.38
N VAL A 307 10.89 31.63 5.51
CA VAL A 307 11.55 31.74 4.21
C VAL A 307 12.58 32.87 4.28
N GLY A 308 13.86 32.54 4.06
CA GLY A 308 14.94 33.49 3.91
C GLY A 308 14.93 34.22 2.57
N LYS A 309 16.00 34.97 2.28
CA LYS A 309 16.15 35.67 1.01
C LYS A 309 16.55 34.68 -0.10
N ILE A 310 15.79 34.68 -1.20
CA ILE A 310 16.05 33.84 -2.37
C ILE A 310 16.55 34.70 -3.53
N GLU A 311 17.58 34.21 -4.24
CA GLU A 311 18.09 34.86 -5.46
C GLU A 311 17.55 34.15 -6.70
N TYR A 312 17.05 34.94 -7.65
CA TYR A 312 16.43 34.45 -8.89
C TYR A 312 17.12 35.01 -10.13
N ASN A 313 17.38 34.15 -11.10
CA ASN A 313 18.15 34.48 -12.31
C ASN A 313 17.32 35.12 -13.44
N HIS A 314 15.99 35.19 -13.30
CA HIS A 314 15.09 35.70 -14.35
C HIS A 314 13.90 36.45 -13.75
N ARG A 315 13.38 37.46 -14.47
CA ARG A 315 12.29 38.32 -13.98
C ARG A 315 10.99 37.55 -13.68
N ILE A 316 10.60 36.63 -14.56
CA ILE A 316 9.39 35.79 -14.37
C ILE A 316 9.57 34.87 -13.17
N LEU A 317 10.75 34.25 -13.06
CA LEU A 317 11.08 33.36 -11.95
C LEU A 317 11.04 34.11 -10.62
N ARG A 318 11.57 35.33 -10.60
CA ARG A 318 11.52 36.21 -9.44
C ARG A 318 10.09 36.58 -9.05
N GLN A 319 9.28 37.03 -10.02
CA GLN A 319 7.89 37.38 -9.78
C GLN A 319 7.10 36.20 -9.20
N PHE A 320 7.25 35.02 -9.80
CA PHE A 320 6.56 33.82 -9.33
C PHE A 320 7.05 33.42 -7.94
N GLY A 321 8.36 33.30 -7.74
CA GLY A 321 8.96 32.80 -6.51
C GLY A 321 8.79 33.72 -5.29
N GLU A 322 8.89 35.05 -5.47
CA GLU A 322 8.58 36.01 -4.40
C GLU A 322 7.10 35.90 -3.99
N GLY A 323 6.16 35.88 -4.94
CA GLY A 323 4.75 35.76 -4.58
C GLY A 323 4.36 34.37 -4.05
N LEU A 324 5.04 33.29 -4.48
CA LEU A 324 4.86 31.96 -3.88
C LEU A 324 5.30 31.96 -2.41
N SER A 325 6.42 32.63 -2.10
CA SER A 325 6.94 32.78 -0.74
C SER A 325 5.94 33.48 0.18
N ASP A 326 5.23 34.49 -0.33
CA ASP A 326 4.16 35.18 0.39
C ASP A 326 2.95 34.25 0.62
N LYS A 327 2.58 33.45 -0.40
CA LYS A 327 1.39 32.57 -0.35
C LYS A 327 1.55 31.33 0.52
N ILE A 328 2.77 30.82 0.71
CA ILE A 328 3.05 29.59 1.49
C ILE A 328 2.47 29.62 2.91
N ASN A 329 2.42 30.79 3.57
CA ASN A 329 1.87 30.92 4.91
C ASN A 329 0.45 31.52 4.94
N GLU A 330 -0.08 31.97 3.80
CA GLU A 330 -1.45 32.49 3.67
C GLU A 330 -2.44 31.40 3.24
N ASP A 331 -1.99 30.45 2.42
CA ASP A 331 -2.79 29.35 1.89
C ASP A 331 -2.33 28.01 2.47
N PHE A 332 -3.23 27.33 3.17
CA PHE A 332 -2.97 26.03 3.77
C PHE A 332 -2.50 24.98 2.74
N ARG A 333 -3.03 24.99 1.52
CA ARG A 333 -2.65 24.00 0.52
C ARG A 333 -1.19 24.20 0.07
N TRP A 334 -0.74 25.45 -0.05
CA TRP A 334 0.67 25.75 -0.35
C TRP A 334 1.59 25.44 0.83
N ASN A 335 1.15 25.70 2.06
CA ASN A 335 1.85 25.26 3.26
C ASN A 335 2.06 23.74 3.23
N LEU A 336 1.00 22.99 2.92
CA LEU A 336 1.04 21.53 2.85
C LEU A 336 1.92 21.02 1.71
N VAL A 337 1.85 21.60 0.50
CA VAL A 337 2.75 21.26 -0.62
C VAL A 337 4.21 21.38 -0.17
N LEU A 338 4.57 22.50 0.45
CA LEU A 338 5.96 22.73 0.86
C LEU A 338 6.35 21.83 2.04
N ALA A 339 5.46 21.61 3.01
CA ALA A 339 5.71 20.69 4.12
C ALA A 339 6.00 19.27 3.61
N ILE A 340 5.20 18.75 2.66
CA ILE A 340 5.44 17.43 2.07
C ILE A 340 6.80 17.40 1.34
N ILE A 341 7.12 18.45 0.58
CA ILE A 341 8.41 18.54 -0.11
C ILE A 341 9.56 18.53 0.90
N MET A 342 9.47 19.30 1.98
CA MET A 342 10.51 19.40 3.02
C MET A 342 10.65 18.12 3.85
N ASP A 343 9.55 17.40 4.09
CA ASP A 343 9.62 16.11 4.78
C ASP A 343 10.33 15.06 3.90
N ILE A 344 10.17 15.12 2.58
CA ILE A 344 10.77 14.17 1.63
C ILE A 344 12.19 14.55 1.21
N CYS A 345 12.44 15.83 0.91
CA CYS A 345 13.70 16.34 0.39
C CYS A 345 14.65 16.79 1.50
N GLU A 346 15.96 16.61 1.29
CA GLU A 346 17.00 17.00 2.25
C GLU A 346 17.56 18.42 2.04
N GLY A 347 16.92 19.24 1.19
CA GLY A 347 17.36 20.60 0.86
C GLY A 347 16.91 21.66 1.88
N THR A 348 17.43 22.89 1.76
CA THR A 348 16.91 24.01 2.56
C THR A 348 15.60 24.54 1.96
N VAL A 349 14.78 25.20 2.78
CA VAL A 349 13.50 25.79 2.34
C VAL A 349 13.70 26.72 1.13
N GLU A 350 14.73 27.57 1.17
CA GLU A 350 15.05 28.51 0.09
C GLU A 350 15.46 27.79 -1.20
N GLU A 351 16.23 26.71 -1.08
CA GLU A 351 16.63 25.90 -2.22
C GLU A 351 15.42 25.21 -2.85
N GLU A 352 14.55 24.60 -2.05
CA GLU A 352 13.36 23.92 -2.55
C GLU A 352 12.38 24.89 -3.20
N ILE A 353 12.14 26.07 -2.62
CA ILE A 353 11.28 27.10 -3.24
C ILE A 353 11.87 27.56 -4.57
N ARG A 354 13.20 27.74 -4.66
CA ARG A 354 13.86 28.13 -5.91
C ARG A 354 13.74 27.05 -6.98
N VAL A 355 14.07 25.80 -6.66
CA VAL A 355 14.04 24.68 -7.62
C VAL A 355 12.59 24.36 -8.03
N PHE A 356 11.63 24.45 -7.11
CA PHE A 356 10.21 24.34 -7.42
C PHE A 356 9.74 25.44 -8.36
N SER A 357 10.15 26.69 -8.12
CA SER A 357 9.85 27.82 -9.01
C SER A 357 10.45 27.61 -10.40
N GLU A 358 11.67 27.10 -10.48
CA GLU A 358 12.33 26.76 -11.75
C GLU A 358 11.56 25.66 -12.49
N PHE A 359 11.12 24.62 -11.79
CA PHE A 359 10.29 23.55 -12.34
C PHE A 359 8.99 24.09 -12.96
N VAL A 360 8.25 24.93 -12.23
CA VAL A 360 6.97 25.49 -12.71
C VAL A 360 7.19 26.37 -13.94
N VAL A 361 8.13 27.32 -13.87
CA VAL A 361 8.42 28.25 -14.98
C VAL A 361 8.93 27.50 -16.20
N PHE A 362 9.85 26.56 -16.03
CA PHE A 362 10.38 25.77 -17.14
C PHE A 362 9.27 24.94 -17.80
N THR A 363 8.37 24.34 -17.01
CA THR A 363 7.27 23.54 -17.55
C THR A 363 6.33 24.38 -18.39
N VAL A 364 5.94 25.57 -17.94
CA VAL A 364 5.11 26.50 -18.72
C VAL A 364 5.82 26.92 -20.01
N VAL A 365 7.08 27.36 -19.92
CA VAL A 365 7.88 27.79 -21.08
C VAL A 365 8.00 26.66 -22.11
N TYR A 366 8.24 25.42 -21.66
CA TYR A 366 8.35 24.25 -22.53
C TYR A 366 7.06 24.03 -23.33
N ARG A 367 5.90 24.11 -22.67
CA ARG A 367 4.59 23.92 -23.31
C ARG A 367 4.27 25.03 -24.29
N VAL A 368 4.45 26.29 -23.89
CA VAL A 368 4.27 27.46 -24.76
C VAL A 368 5.15 27.35 -25.99
N ARG A 369 6.44 27.01 -25.82
CA ARG A 369 7.38 26.82 -26.93
C ARG A 369 6.96 25.68 -27.85
N ASN A 370 6.44 24.58 -27.32
CA ASN A 370 5.96 23.45 -28.15
C ASN A 370 4.78 23.84 -29.04
N ILE A 371 3.88 24.70 -28.57
CA ILE A 371 2.77 25.21 -29.40
C ILE A 371 3.30 26.21 -30.44
N ILE A 372 4.09 27.20 -30.02
CA ILE A 372 4.58 28.25 -30.93
C ILE A 372 5.48 27.70 -32.03
N LYS A 373 6.21 26.60 -31.77
CA LYS A 373 6.99 25.89 -32.78
C LYS A 373 6.15 25.42 -33.98
N THR A 374 4.85 25.18 -33.81
CA THR A 374 3.97 24.74 -34.90
C THR A 374 3.50 25.88 -35.79
N LEU A 375 3.71 27.14 -35.40
CA LEU A 375 3.31 28.30 -36.18
C LEU A 375 4.28 28.56 -37.35
N HIS A 376 3.75 29.04 -38.47
CA HIS A 376 4.52 29.35 -39.69
C HIS A 376 5.17 30.74 -39.64
N LEU A 377 5.91 31.03 -38.56
CA LEU A 377 6.56 32.33 -38.31
C LEU A 377 8.10 32.22 -38.37
N SER A 378 8.79 33.37 -38.37
CA SER A 378 10.26 33.40 -38.25
C SER A 378 10.71 32.96 -36.86
N GLU A 379 11.92 32.40 -36.75
CA GLU A 379 12.45 31.96 -35.44
C GLU A 379 12.60 33.11 -34.44
N LYS A 380 12.85 34.34 -34.93
CA LYS A 380 12.91 35.53 -34.09
C LYS A 380 11.54 35.85 -33.49
N ASP A 381 10.49 35.85 -34.33
CA ASP A 381 9.13 36.16 -33.89
C ASP A 381 8.61 35.07 -32.95
N LYS A 382 8.94 33.79 -33.22
CA LYS A 382 8.59 32.68 -32.33
C LYS A 382 9.17 32.84 -30.93
N GLU A 383 10.45 33.17 -30.79
CA GLU A 383 11.05 33.36 -29.47
C GLU A 383 10.47 34.59 -28.74
N GLU A 384 10.16 35.67 -29.45
CA GLU A 384 9.48 36.83 -28.87
C GLU A 384 8.08 36.46 -28.35
N LEU A 385 7.33 35.65 -29.10
CA LEU A 385 6.02 35.15 -28.68
C LEU A 385 6.11 34.22 -27.49
N VAL A 386 7.12 33.33 -27.42
CA VAL A 386 7.29 32.43 -26.27
C VAL A 386 7.36 33.23 -24.98
N TRP A 387 8.18 34.29 -24.96
CA TRP A 387 8.31 35.11 -23.76
C TRP A 387 7.08 35.97 -23.50
N THR A 388 6.44 36.50 -24.55
CA THR A 388 5.20 37.29 -24.41
C THR A 388 4.08 36.46 -23.78
N PHE A 389 3.79 35.27 -24.32
CA PHE A 389 2.78 34.39 -23.76
C PHE A 389 3.15 33.87 -22.38
N THR A 390 4.43 33.55 -22.15
CA THR A 390 4.88 33.14 -20.81
C THR A 390 4.62 34.25 -19.78
N GLN A 391 4.92 35.51 -20.11
CA GLN A 391 4.63 36.65 -19.22
C GLN A 391 3.13 36.81 -18.96
N MET A 392 2.30 36.67 -19.99
CA MET A 392 0.84 36.76 -19.86
C MET A 392 0.27 35.66 -18.97
N ILE A 393 0.73 34.42 -19.13
CA ILE A 393 0.30 33.28 -18.34
C ILE A 393 0.70 33.46 -16.88
N PHE A 394 1.93 33.89 -16.59
CA PHE A 394 2.33 34.17 -15.22
C PHE A 394 1.65 35.40 -14.63
N HIS A 395 1.25 36.39 -15.44
CA HIS A 395 0.39 37.47 -14.97
C HIS A 395 -0.98 36.95 -14.51
N TYR A 396 -1.55 35.95 -15.19
CA TYR A 396 -2.79 35.30 -14.79
C TYR A 396 -2.60 34.39 -13.56
N TYR A 397 -1.63 33.47 -13.59
CA TYR A 397 -1.37 32.55 -12.48
C TYR A 397 -1.01 33.24 -11.16
N CYS A 398 -0.25 34.34 -11.24
CA CYS A 398 0.17 35.07 -10.04
C CYS A 398 -0.94 35.96 -9.43
N LYS A 399 -2.16 35.99 -9.99
CA LYS A 399 -3.30 36.68 -9.34
C LYS A 399 -3.75 35.91 -8.10
N ASP A 400 -4.04 34.62 -8.28
CA ASP A 400 -4.68 33.79 -7.24
C ASP A 400 -3.77 32.67 -6.73
N TYR A 401 -2.70 32.32 -7.47
CA TYR A 401 -1.81 31.21 -7.13
C TYR A 401 -2.57 29.89 -6.90
N HIS A 402 -3.69 29.65 -7.59
CA HIS A 402 -4.48 28.44 -7.38
C HIS A 402 -3.68 27.19 -7.76
N ILE A 403 -3.57 26.21 -6.86
CA ILE A 403 -2.72 25.01 -7.04
C ILE A 403 -3.00 24.28 -8.35
N GLN A 404 -4.27 24.21 -8.74
CA GLN A 404 -4.69 23.50 -9.95
C GLN A 404 -3.90 23.99 -11.18
N TYR A 405 -3.59 25.28 -11.29
CA TYR A 405 -2.83 25.86 -12.42
C TYR A 405 -1.46 25.21 -12.64
N PHE A 406 -0.88 24.62 -11.59
CA PHE A 406 0.49 24.12 -11.60
C PHE A 406 0.62 22.60 -11.74
N THR A 407 -0.49 21.86 -11.74
CA THR A 407 -0.49 20.40 -11.97
C THR A 407 -0.23 20.09 -13.45
N ILE A 408 0.49 19.00 -13.76
CA ILE A 408 0.78 18.62 -15.16
C ILE A 408 -0.49 18.37 -15.96
N GLU A 409 -1.51 17.79 -15.32
CA GLU A 409 -2.85 17.57 -15.91
C GLU A 409 -3.45 18.89 -16.37
N SER A 410 -3.51 19.87 -15.48
CA SER A 410 -4.09 21.20 -15.75
C SER A 410 -3.23 22.02 -16.71
N MET A 411 -1.93 21.80 -16.78
CA MET A 411 -1.10 22.43 -17.82
C MET A 411 -1.33 21.86 -19.24
N ARG A 412 -2.03 20.72 -19.40
CA ARG A 412 -2.56 20.32 -20.73
C ARG A 412 -3.71 21.23 -21.17
N ASN A 413 -4.50 21.73 -20.21
CA ASN A 413 -5.55 22.69 -20.51
C ASN A 413 -4.97 24.00 -21.03
N LEU A 414 -3.85 24.45 -20.47
CA LEU A 414 -3.07 25.57 -21.01
C LEU A 414 -2.67 25.34 -22.48
N GLU A 415 -2.16 24.14 -22.82
CA GLU A 415 -1.81 23.81 -24.20
C GLU A 415 -3.02 23.88 -25.14
N ASN A 416 -4.18 23.37 -24.69
CA ASN A 416 -5.41 23.41 -25.48
C ASN A 416 -5.90 24.85 -25.68
N ALA A 417 -5.92 25.66 -24.61
CA ALA A 417 -6.29 27.07 -24.68
C ALA A 417 -5.38 27.83 -25.64
N LEU A 418 -4.05 27.63 -25.56
CA LEU A 418 -3.09 28.22 -26.49
C LEU A 418 -3.30 27.75 -27.92
N ARG A 419 -3.60 26.46 -28.15
CA ARG A 419 -3.88 25.94 -29.51
C ARG A 419 -5.12 26.58 -30.12
N VAL A 420 -6.16 26.79 -29.32
CA VAL A 420 -7.40 27.44 -29.78
C VAL A 420 -7.14 28.92 -30.06
N PHE A 421 -6.48 29.62 -29.15
CA PHE A 421 -6.19 31.05 -29.27
C PHE A 421 -5.27 31.37 -30.45
N LEU A 422 -4.30 30.50 -30.74
CA LEU A 422 -3.31 30.70 -31.80
C LEU A 422 -3.67 30.01 -33.13
N ARG A 423 -4.88 29.46 -33.26
CA ARG A 423 -5.26 28.59 -34.38
C ARG A 423 -5.13 29.26 -35.75
N ASP A 424 -5.50 30.52 -35.84
CA ASP A 424 -5.64 31.25 -37.11
C ASP A 424 -4.50 32.26 -37.35
N ILE A 425 -3.35 32.08 -36.68
CA ILE A 425 -2.18 32.95 -36.85
C ILE A 425 -1.25 32.37 -37.90
N TYR A 426 -1.18 33.05 -39.04
CA TYR A 426 -0.33 32.74 -40.18
C TYR A 426 0.74 33.80 -40.42
N VAL A 427 0.51 35.05 -39.99
CA VAL A 427 1.48 36.15 -40.11
C VAL A 427 1.65 36.93 -38.80
N PRO A 428 2.83 37.55 -38.54
CA PRO A 428 3.09 38.27 -37.29
C PRO A 428 2.08 39.39 -36.98
N GLU A 429 1.50 40.01 -38.00
CA GLU A 429 0.57 41.14 -37.86
C GLU A 429 -0.79 40.73 -37.28
N GLU A 430 -1.20 39.47 -37.44
CA GLU A 430 -2.46 38.95 -36.90
C GLU A 430 -2.44 38.87 -35.36
N LEU A 431 -1.25 38.83 -34.76
CA LEU A 431 -1.09 38.89 -33.29
C LEU A 431 -1.54 40.24 -32.71
N LEU A 432 -1.48 41.32 -33.48
CA LEU A 432 -1.92 42.64 -33.04
C LEU A 432 -3.44 42.76 -32.96
N ALA A 433 -4.17 41.83 -33.58
CA ALA A 433 -5.62 41.80 -33.61
C ALA A 433 -6.24 40.93 -32.48
N LEU A 434 -5.42 40.21 -31.73
CA LEU A 434 -5.88 39.34 -30.65
C LEU A 434 -6.13 40.16 -29.37
N ASP A 435 -7.30 39.96 -28.75
CA ASP A 435 -7.59 40.50 -27.42
C ASP A 435 -7.01 39.57 -26.35
N LEU A 436 -6.27 40.17 -25.40
CA LEU A 436 -5.70 39.46 -24.27
C LEU A 436 -6.79 38.97 -23.30
N ASN A 437 -7.93 39.66 -23.25
CA ASN A 437 -9.07 39.25 -22.43
C ASN A 437 -9.69 37.95 -22.95
N ASP A 438 -9.78 37.78 -24.28
CA ASP A 438 -10.27 36.54 -24.88
C ASP A 438 -9.42 35.32 -24.48
N PHE A 439 -8.11 35.51 -24.33
CA PHE A 439 -7.23 34.45 -23.84
C PHE A 439 -7.47 34.12 -22.36
N TYR A 440 -7.70 35.13 -21.52
CA TYR A 440 -8.03 34.91 -20.10
C TYR A 440 -9.39 34.23 -19.93
N ASP A 441 -10.39 34.61 -20.71
CA ASP A 441 -11.71 33.98 -20.73
C ASP A 441 -11.61 32.49 -21.16
N LEU A 442 -10.76 32.19 -22.15
CA LEU A 442 -10.46 30.80 -22.53
C LEU A 442 -9.78 30.03 -21.41
N LEU A 443 -8.81 30.62 -20.70
CA LEU A 443 -8.18 29.96 -19.55
C LEU A 443 -9.20 29.67 -18.46
N ASP A 444 -10.08 30.62 -18.15
CA ASP A 444 -11.16 30.44 -17.18
C ASP A 444 -12.09 29.30 -17.61
N GLU A 445 -12.52 29.23 -18.87
CA GLU A 445 -13.36 28.14 -19.39
C GLU A 445 -12.70 26.77 -19.22
N TYR A 446 -11.42 26.65 -19.57
CA TYR A 446 -10.68 25.40 -19.51
C TYR A 446 -10.34 24.95 -18.07
N TYR A 447 -10.18 25.88 -17.13
CA TYR A 447 -9.96 25.56 -15.71
C TYR A 447 -11.26 25.34 -14.92
N ILE A 448 -12.35 26.05 -15.25
CA ILE A 448 -13.67 25.92 -14.59
C ILE A 448 -14.43 24.68 -15.08
N SER A 449 -14.41 24.36 -16.39
CA SER A 449 -15.12 23.18 -16.92
C SER A 449 -14.65 21.85 -16.30
N ASN A 450 -13.39 21.79 -15.85
CA ASN A 450 -12.83 20.61 -15.18
C ASN A 450 -13.07 20.57 -13.65
N SER A 451 -13.38 21.69 -13.00
CA SER A 451 -13.71 21.70 -11.57
C SER A 451 -15.14 21.22 -11.31
N VAL A 452 -16.07 21.47 -12.25
CA VAL A 452 -17.47 20.99 -12.18
C VAL A 452 -17.56 19.47 -12.38
N HIS A 453 -16.78 18.88 -13.31
CA HIS A 453 -16.80 17.43 -13.54
C HIS A 453 -16.12 16.59 -12.45
N LYS A 454 -15.26 17.17 -11.60
CA LYS A 454 -14.69 16.48 -10.43
C LYS A 454 -15.61 16.50 -9.19
N GLY A 455 -16.67 17.32 -9.19
CA GLY A 455 -17.66 17.42 -8.10
C GLY A 455 -18.91 16.55 -8.27
N GLU A 456 -19.12 15.91 -9.42
CA GLU A 456 -20.27 15.01 -9.66
C GLU A 456 -19.97 13.52 -9.41
N LEU A 457 -18.80 13.21 -8.86
CA LEU A 457 -18.42 11.90 -8.33
C LEU A 457 -18.14 12.01 -6.83
N GLU A 458 -19.08 12.64 -6.11
CA GLU A 458 -19.20 12.60 -4.64
C GLU A 458 -19.31 11.17 -4.09
#